data_AF-A0A7J4J3J2-F1
#
_entry.id   AF-A0A7J4J3J2-F1
#
_cell.length_a   1.000
_cell.length_b   1.000
_cell.length_c   1.000
_cell.angle_alpha   90.00
_cell.angle_beta   90.00
_cell.angle_gamma   90.00
#
_symmetry.space_group_name_H-M   'P 1'
#
loop_
_entity.id
_entity.type
_entity.pdbx_description
1 polymer ?
#
loop_
_entity_poly.entity_id
_entity_poly.type
_entity_poly.pdbx_seq_one_letter_code
_entity_poly.pdbx_strand_id
1 'polypeptide(L)' 'MAYLSQSTGYLTLLFYGLFMILITYFFARWRKYKSIQGFLVAERNVNWWLGATSIAASWIWAPALFVSTQFAYQQGLPG' A
#
# COMPACT_ATOMS: atom_id res chain seq x y z
N MET A 1 -21.06 8.13 17.83
CA MET A 1 -20.15 7.66 16.76
C MET A 1 -20.70 6.34 16.26
N ALA A 2 -20.91 6.18 14.95
CA ALA A 2 -21.38 4.91 14.40
C ALA A 2 -20.18 3.96 14.32
N TYR A 3 -20.20 2.88 15.10
CA TYR A 3 -19.17 1.84 15.04
C TYR A 3 -19.50 0.89 13.90
N LEU A 4 -18.49 0.51 13.11
CA LEU A 4 -18.66 -0.53 12.09
C LEU A 4 -19.02 -1.85 12.79
N SER A 5 -20.00 -2.56 12.24
CA SER A 5 -20.31 -3.89 12.75
C SER A 5 -19.13 -4.84 12.51
N GLN A 6 -18.93 -5.81 13.41
CA GLN A 6 -17.81 -6.75 13.33
C GLN A 6 -17.82 -7.52 12.00
N SER A 7 -18.99 -7.91 11.51
CA SER A 7 -19.14 -8.58 10.22
C SER A 7 -18.74 -7.66 9.06
N THR A 8 -19.14 -6.39 9.07
CA THR A 8 -18.72 -5.39 8.07
C THR A 8 -17.20 -5.21 8.09
N GLY A 9 -16.58 -5.16 9.27
CA GLY A 9 -15.13 -5.04 9.42
C GLY A 9 -14.37 -6.21 8.78
N TYR A 10 -14.74 -7.45 9.12
CA TYR A 10 -14.12 -8.64 8.53
C TYR A 10 -14.35 -8.74 7.02
N LEU A 11 -15.56 -8.42 6.54
CA LEU A 11 -15.84 -8.38 5.11
C LEU A 11 -14.95 -7.35 4.39
N THR A 12 -14.77 -6.17 4.97
CA THR A 12 -13.90 -5.13 4.38
C THR A 12 -12.46 -5.61 4.25
N LEU A 13 -11.92 -6.23 5.30
CA LEU A 13 -10.56 -6.79 5.29
C LEU A 13 -10.42 -7.91 4.26
N LEU A 14 -11.42 -8.81 4.18
CA LEU A 14 -11.43 -9.91 3.22
C LEU A 14 -11.46 -9.37 1.77
N PHE A 15 -12.36 -8.44 1.48
CA PHE A 15 -12.45 -7.81 0.16
C PHE A 15 -11.17 -7.10 -0.22
N TYR A 16 -10.59 -6.32 0.69
CA TYR A 16 -9.31 -5.64 0.45
C TYR A 16 -8.18 -6.62 0.15
N GLY A 17 -8.06 -7.69 0.95
CA GLY A 17 -7.02 -8.70 0.75
C GLY A 17 -7.18 -9.44 -0.58
N LEU A 18 -8.39 -9.90 -0.90
CA LEU A 18 -8.69 -10.56 -2.19
C LEU A 18 -8.45 -9.62 -3.36
N PHE A 19 -8.88 -8.37 -3.26
CA PHE A 19 -8.63 -7.36 -4.27
C PHE A 19 -7.14 -7.21 -4.51
N MET A 20 -6.33 -6.95 -3.47
CA MET A 20 -4.87 -6.77 -3.59
C MET A 20 -4.17 -7.97 -4.22
N ILE A 21 -4.56 -9.20 -3.87
CA ILE A 21 -4.04 -10.42 -4.48
C ILE A 21 -4.39 -10.47 -5.97
N LEU A 22 -5.65 -10.19 -6.33
CA LEU A 22 -6.12 -10.22 -7.70
C LEU A 22 -5.39 -9.18 -8.57
N ILE A 23 -5.32 -7.91 -8.15
CA ILE A 23 -4.58 -6.88 -8.93
C ILE A 23 -3.12 -7.30 -9.08
N THR A 24 -2.46 -7.73 -8.00
CA THR A 24 -1.05 -8.15 -8.06
C THR A 24 -0.86 -9.28 -9.07
N TYR A 25 -1.74 -10.28 -9.06
CA TYR A 25 -1.71 -11.39 -10.01
C TYR A 25 -1.89 -10.92 -11.46
N PHE A 26 -2.89 -10.07 -11.73
CA PHE A 26 -3.14 -9.56 -13.07
C PHE A 26 -1.95 -8.73 -13.60
N PHE A 27 -1.40 -7.82 -12.80
CA PHE A 27 -0.25 -7.00 -13.20
C PHE A 27 1.01 -7.83 -13.40
N ALA A 28 1.29 -8.79 -12.51
CA ALA A 28 2.43 -9.69 -12.65
C ALA A 28 2.35 -10.55 -13.92
N ARG A 29 1.14 -10.93 -14.34
CA ARG A 29 0.95 -11.73 -15.55
C ARG A 29 0.98 -10.92 -16.84
N TRP A 30 0.57 -9.64 -16.78
CA TRP A 30 0.62 -8.73 -17.92
C TRP A 30 2.06 -8.33 -18.27
N ARG A 31 2.90 -8.01 -17.29
CA ARG A 31 4.29 -7.59 -17.50
C ARG A 31 5.28 -8.68 -17.09
N LYS A 32 5.44 -9.69 -17.96
CA LYS A 32 6.44 -10.74 -17.76
C LYS A 32 7.84 -10.24 -18.09
N TYR A 33 8.55 -9.75 -17.08
CA TYR A 33 9.98 -9.50 -17.18
C TYR A 33 10.73 -10.84 -17.32
N LYS A 34 11.54 -10.98 -18.38
CA LYS A 34 12.35 -12.18 -18.64
C LYS A 34 13.80 -12.06 -18.17
N SER A 35 14.21 -10.86 -17.75
CA SER A 35 15.56 -10.55 -17.29
C SER A 35 15.55 -10.13 -15.82
N ILE A 36 16.67 -10.36 -15.13
CA ILE A 36 16.88 -9.91 -13.75
C ILE A 36 16.72 -8.38 -13.65
N GLN A 37 17.22 -7.64 -14.64
CA GLN A 37 17.09 -6.18 -14.68
C GLN A 37 15.63 -5.73 -14.81
N GLY A 38 14.82 -6.43 -15.61
CA GLY A 38 13.39 -6.15 -15.69
C GLY A 38 12.68 -6.38 -14.35
N PHE A 39 13.04 -7.43 -13.61
CA PHE A 39 12.44 -7.71 -12.32
C PHE A 39 12.87 -6.73 -11.21
N LEU A 40 14.16 -6.38 -11.14
CA LEU A 40 14.69 -5.55 -10.05
C LEU A 40 14.47 -4.05 -10.27
N VAL A 41 14.52 -3.57 -11.52
CA VAL A 41 14.48 -2.12 -11.83
C VAL A 41 13.45 -1.75 -12.89
N ALA A 42 12.56 -2.67 -13.27
CA ALA A 42 11.52 -2.42 -14.27
C ALA A 42 12.06 -1.83 -15.59
N GLU A 43 13.25 -2.29 -16.02
CA GLU A 43 13.98 -1.78 -17.20
C GLU A 43 14.25 -0.27 -17.17
N ARG A 44 14.21 0.35 -15.98
CA ARG A 44 14.27 1.81 -15.78
C ARG A 44 13.19 2.58 -16.56
N ASN A 45 12.07 1.92 -16.85
CA ASN A 45 10.96 2.45 -17.62
C ASN A 45 9.71 2.59 -16.75
N VAL A 46 9.81 3.43 -15.72
CA VAL A 46 8.70 3.76 -14.82
C VAL A 46 8.49 5.27 -14.87
N ASN A 47 7.26 5.70 -15.15
CA ASN A 47 6.92 7.12 -15.16
C ASN A 47 7.08 7.72 -13.75
N TRP A 48 7.52 8.98 -13.68
CA TRP A 48 7.79 9.71 -12.44
C TRP A 48 6.64 9.65 -11.45
N TRP A 49 5.41 9.84 -11.91
CA TRP A 49 4.22 9.81 -11.05
C TRP A 49 4.05 8.45 -10.34
N LEU A 50 4.13 7.36 -11.10
CA LEU A 50 3.99 6.01 -10.55
C LEU A 50 5.15 5.67 -9.61
N GLY A 51 6.38 6.05 -10.00
CA GLY A 51 7.57 5.88 -9.17
C GLY A 51 7.48 6.63 -7.84
N ALA A 52 7.13 7.92 -7.88
CA ALA A 52 7.00 8.76 -6.69
C ALA A 52 5.93 8.25 -5.73
N THR A 53 4.73 7.90 -6.23
CA THR A 53 3.67 7.33 -5.39
C THR A 53 4.07 5.96 -4.81
N SER A 54 4.76 5.12 -5.59
CA SER A 54 5.26 3.83 -5.10
C SER A 54 6.28 3.98 -3.97
N ILE A 55 7.17 4.97 -4.06
CA ILE A 55 8.13 5.28 -3.00
C ILE A 55 7.39 5.77 -1.76
N ALA A 56 6.49 6.75 -1.90
CA ALA A 56 5.72 7.28 -0.78
C ALA A 56 4.92 6.18 -0.06
N ALA A 57 4.25 5.30 -0.81
CA ALA A 57 3.52 4.18 -0.24
C ALA A 57 4.42 3.19 0.52
N SER A 58 5.64 2.96 0.04
CA SER A 58 6.59 2.03 0.66
C SER A 58 7.15 2.54 2.00
N TRP A 59 7.13 3.85 2.22
CA TRP A 59 7.55 4.50 3.47
C TRP A 59 6.44 4.54 4.54
N ILE A 60 5.20 4.26 4.15
CA ILE A 60 4.06 4.22 5.08
C ILE A 60 3.80 2.77 5.47
N TRP A 61 4.12 2.42 6.71
CA TRP A 61 3.78 1.12 7.29
C TRP A 61 2.95 1.29 8.57
N ALA A 62 2.37 0.20 9.08
CA ALA A 62 1.46 0.21 10.23
C ALA A 62 2.03 0.93 11.50
N PRO A 63 3.24 0.58 12.01
CA PRO A 63 3.84 1.34 13.11
C PRO A 63 3.99 2.85 12.87
N ALA A 64 4.37 3.30 11.67
CA ALA A 64 4.55 4.72 11.38
C ALA A 64 3.21 5.47 11.51
N LEU A 65 2.12 4.86 11.03
CA LEU A 65 0.77 5.40 11.20
C LEU A 65 0.36 5.46 12.68
N PHE A 66 0.56 4.38 13.43
CA PHE A 66 0.20 4.36 14.85
C PHE A 66 0.99 5.38 15.66
N VAL A 67 2.31 5.46 15.44
CA VAL A 67 3.20 6.40 16.13
C VAL A 67 2.85 7.84 15.77
N SER A 68 2.62 8.16 14.50
CA SER A 68 2.20 9.51 14.08
C SER A 68 0.88 9.91 14.74
N THR A 69 -0.13 9.03 14.75
CA THR A 69 -1.40 9.34 15.44
C THR A 69 -1.23 9.51 16.95
N GLN A 70 -0.31 8.76 17.57
CA GLN A 70 0.00 8.89 18.99
C GLN A 70 0.67 10.23 19.29
N PHE A 71 1.66 10.64 18.50
CA PHE A 71 2.33 11.93 18.66
C PHE A 71 1.38 13.09 18.43
N ALA A 72 0.56 13.04 17.38
CA ALA A 72 -0.48 14.03 17.12
C ALA A 72 -1.48 14.13 18.28
N TYR A 73 -1.84 13.00 18.91
CA TYR A 73 -2.72 12.98 20.06
C TYR A 73 -2.07 13.61 21.32
N GLN A 74 -0.78 13.40 21.53
CA GLN A 74 -0.07 13.88 22.71
C GLN A 74 0.44 15.32 22.58
N GLN A 75 0.88 15.73 21.39
CA GLN A 75 1.61 16.97 21.14
C GLN A 75 0.85 17.93 20.22
N GLY A 76 -0.30 17.51 19.67
CA GLY A 76 -1.05 18.28 18.68
C GLY A 76 -0.39 18.23 17.29
N LEU A 77 -0.72 19.19 16.43
CA LEU A 77 -0.19 19.32 15.06
C LEU A 77 1.34 19.17 14.89
N PRO A 78 2.20 19.59 15.85
CA PRO A 78 3.65 19.39 15.76
C PRO A 78 4.11 17.93 15.85
N GLY A 79 3.28 17.02 16.36
CA GLY A 79 3.54 15.58 16.49
C GLY A 79 2.87 14.76 15.40
#